data_AF-A0AA40DHI2-F1
#
_entry.id   AF-A0AA40DHI2-F1
#
_cell.length_a   1.000
_cell.length_b   1.000
_cell.length_c   1.000
_cell.angle_alpha   90.00
_cell.angle_beta   90.00
_cell.angle_gamma   90.00
#
_symmetry.space_group_name_H-M   'P 1'
#
loop_
_entity.id
_entity.type
_entity.pdbx_description
1 polymer ?
#
loop_
_entity_poly.entity_id
_entity_poly.type
_entity_poly.pdbx_seq_one_letter_code
_entity_poly.pdbx_strand_id
1 'polypeptide(L)'
;MRFGAIRVFSKGPSLTTFSFTSASLRYSSQSYSTRFWSTTSTNIKMASTSAPAATGGGDGVQQIDSYKLQHQQQKQQPGKRPFQNGQGGGKGGRGGKFKKKGKKAKPPAEGGHDEVLRLDIEALMAKSKNEAVEGADGEAAVGEEENLPEQGSEVLVEVVALSSTGDGLAKMKGSDRIYVVPFAIPGDMVMVKAYRHEETHTVADFISVVDPSPLRDDSRVQCKYFSKCSGCQFQMLDYAEQLRIKRETVVKAYKNFSQLTPELVPEILDTIGSPLQYNYRTKLTPHFDGPWNNPRRGPKKFLESCPPIGFTPKSARKVMDIEDCPIATPAVRKGLASERERMQTEFSKYSNGATILLRENTIRVPTGTTTTNPPSDLPPDAVVVQTPEFTDYKTHITDNNATSTEYIDNFIFTNPAGSFFQNNNSILSPFTQYIRDHILPPTNKESIKYLIDAYSGSGLFTITQSSLFPGGSIGIDIAEGSIAYARKNAKLNSLDESQCKFIAADAPELFKSVSGYNPDETVVVLDPPRKGCDASFLRQLLRFGPRRVLYVSCNVHTQARDVGVLVRGEVEGVDNTEEETDGTEKKKKTRYEIESLRGFDFFPQTSHVEGVAVLNRVDE
;
A
#
# COMPACT_ATOMS: atom_id res chain seq x y z
N MET A 1 -41.08 64.42 -29.81
CA MET A 1 -42.28 64.10 -30.59
C MET A 1 -42.67 62.65 -30.33
N ARG A 2 -43.94 62.45 -29.91
CA ARG A 2 -44.77 61.21 -29.86
C ARG A 2 -44.24 60.01 -29.04
N PHE A 3 -44.72 59.85 -27.79
CA PHE A 3 -45.86 58.99 -27.31
C PHE A 3 -45.49 57.49 -27.37
N GLY A 4 -45.33 56.74 -26.27
CA GLY A 4 -46.23 56.46 -25.13
C GLY A 4 -46.85 55.06 -25.36
N ALA A 5 -47.05 54.11 -24.43
CA ALA A 5 -46.93 53.91 -22.99
C ALA A 5 -46.75 52.37 -22.80
N ILE A 6 -46.30 51.79 -21.68
CA ILE A 6 -47.07 51.59 -20.43
C ILE A 6 -46.06 51.19 -19.32
N ARG A 7 -46.11 51.91 -18.19
CA ARG A 7 -45.57 51.54 -16.87
C ARG A 7 -46.61 50.65 -16.16
N VAL A 8 -46.26 49.81 -15.19
CA VAL A 8 -46.18 50.20 -13.76
C VAL A 8 -45.49 49.11 -12.92
N PHE A 9 -44.37 49.51 -12.27
CA PHE A 9 -43.87 49.31 -10.88
C PHE A 9 -43.88 47.90 -10.24
N SER A 10 -42.92 47.45 -9.43
CA SER A 10 -41.85 48.02 -8.57
C SER A 10 -40.91 46.84 -8.20
N LYS A 11 -39.63 46.91 -7.80
CA LYS A 11 -38.79 47.84 -7.03
C LYS A 11 -37.33 47.64 -7.50
N GLY A 12 -36.53 48.70 -7.55
CA GLY A 12 -35.05 48.61 -7.58
C GLY A 12 -34.45 49.05 -6.23
N PRO A 13 -33.13 49.28 -6.12
CA PRO A 13 -32.07 48.97 -7.08
C PRO A 13 -30.89 48.17 -6.49
N SER A 14 -30.02 47.74 -7.40
CA SER A 14 -28.70 47.17 -7.17
C SER A 14 -27.62 48.24 -6.98
N LEU A 15 -26.44 47.73 -6.60
CA LEU A 15 -25.08 48.26 -6.77
C LEU A 15 -24.52 49.14 -5.65
N THR A 16 -23.66 48.50 -4.85
CA THR A 16 -22.41 49.11 -4.40
C THR A 16 -21.27 48.11 -4.58
N THR A 17 -20.27 48.55 -5.34
CA THR A 17 -18.91 48.02 -5.44
C THR A 17 -18.28 47.73 -4.07
N PHE A 18 -17.67 46.56 -3.90
CA PHE A 18 -16.69 46.35 -2.83
C PHE A 18 -15.47 45.56 -3.31
N SER A 19 -14.32 46.19 -3.08
CA SER A 19 -12.97 45.67 -3.18
C SER A 19 -12.75 44.49 -2.23
N PHE A 20 -12.20 43.39 -2.73
CA PHE A 20 -11.70 42.31 -1.89
C PHE A 20 -10.24 42.59 -1.49
N THR A 21 -10.05 43.05 -0.27
CA THR A 21 -8.79 42.94 0.47
C THR A 21 -8.71 41.57 1.14
N SER A 22 -7.54 40.94 1.07
CA SER A 22 -7.19 39.68 1.70
C SER A 22 -7.36 39.74 3.23
N ALA A 23 -8.03 38.74 3.80
CA ALA A 23 -8.07 38.51 5.24
C ALA A 23 -7.73 37.05 5.52
N SER A 24 -6.57 36.84 6.14
CA SER A 24 -6.16 35.58 6.74
C SER A 24 -7.15 35.16 7.83
N LEU A 25 -7.73 33.96 7.68
CA LEU A 25 -8.50 33.32 8.74
C LEU A 25 -7.55 32.64 9.72
N ARG A 26 -7.44 33.26 10.90
CA ARG A 26 -6.86 32.67 12.12
C ARG A 26 -7.83 31.61 12.65
N TYR A 27 -7.32 30.39 12.87
CA TYR A 27 -8.03 29.37 13.63
C TYR A 27 -8.07 29.78 15.12
N SER A 28 -9.28 29.92 15.66
CA SER A 28 -9.55 30.11 17.08
C SER A 28 -9.58 28.74 17.76
N SER A 29 -8.69 28.52 18.72
CA SER A 29 -8.73 27.39 19.65
C SER A 29 -9.75 27.68 20.74
N GLN A 30 -10.83 26.89 20.80
CA GLN A 30 -11.67 26.83 21.98
C GLN A 30 -11.08 25.84 22.98
N SER A 31 -10.77 26.37 24.17
CA SER A 31 -10.30 25.66 25.35
C SER A 31 -11.36 24.72 25.91
N TYR A 32 -11.06 23.42 26.00
CA TYR A 32 -11.82 22.49 26.83
C TYR A 32 -11.26 22.47 28.25
N SER A 33 -12.14 22.74 29.21
CA SER A 33 -11.90 22.65 30.65
C SER A 33 -11.87 21.18 31.07
N THR A 34 -10.71 20.68 31.49
CA THR A 34 -10.57 19.38 32.16
C THR A 34 -10.83 19.55 33.65
N ARG A 35 -11.91 18.92 34.15
CA ARG A 35 -12.15 18.76 35.59
C ARG A 35 -11.23 17.66 36.13
N PHE A 36 -10.30 18.07 37.00
CA PHE A 36 -9.48 17.19 37.82
C PHE A 36 -10.36 16.36 38.77
N TRP A 37 -10.13 15.04 38.80
CA TRP A 37 -10.48 14.20 39.95
C TRP A 37 -9.20 13.94 40.73
N SER A 38 -9.18 14.40 41.98
CA SER A 38 -8.10 14.19 42.93
C SER A 38 -8.19 12.79 43.54
N THR A 39 -7.14 12.00 43.45
CA THR A 39 -6.93 10.85 44.34
C THR A 39 -5.69 11.09 45.19
N THR A 40 -5.93 11.20 46.49
CA THR A 40 -4.98 11.37 47.59
C THR A 40 -3.94 10.24 47.61
N SER A 41 -2.65 10.57 47.53
CA SER A 41 -1.55 9.64 47.80
C SER A 41 -0.97 9.89 49.19
N THR A 42 -1.03 8.87 50.03
CA THR A 42 -0.42 8.86 51.37
C THR A 42 1.06 8.49 51.26
N ASN A 43 1.91 9.35 51.84
CA ASN A 43 3.36 9.21 51.95
C ASN A 43 3.81 7.94 52.69
N ILE A 44 4.76 7.19 52.12
CA ILE A 44 5.68 6.34 52.90
C ILE A 44 7.12 6.60 52.41
N LYS A 45 7.94 7.09 53.34
CA LYS A 45 9.39 7.34 53.21
C LYS A 45 10.13 6.01 53.09
N MET A 46 11.12 5.91 52.19
CA MET A 46 12.21 4.94 52.30
C MET A 46 13.53 5.68 52.55
N ALA A 47 14.20 5.28 53.62
CA ALA A 47 15.51 5.75 54.03
C ALA A 47 16.61 4.86 53.42
N SER A 48 17.72 5.50 53.09
CA SER A 48 18.99 4.93 52.66
C SER A 48 19.74 4.25 53.81
N THR A 49 20.36 3.10 53.55
CA THR A 49 21.59 2.68 54.24
C THR A 49 22.44 1.78 53.34
N SER A 50 23.75 2.03 53.39
CA SER A 50 24.83 1.46 52.59
C SER A 50 25.65 0.40 53.33
N ALA A 51 26.28 -0.48 52.54
CA ALA A 51 27.54 -1.23 52.77
C ALA A 51 27.51 -2.51 53.65
N PRO A 52 28.56 -3.39 53.63
CA PRO A 52 29.67 -3.59 52.68
C PRO A 52 29.93 -5.07 52.27
N ALA A 53 30.92 -5.25 51.39
CA ALA A 53 31.53 -6.52 50.97
C ALA A 53 32.47 -7.15 52.02
N ALA A 54 32.61 -8.49 51.99
CA ALA A 54 33.70 -9.22 52.63
C ALA A 54 34.03 -10.53 51.87
N THR A 55 35.31 -10.87 51.92
CA THR A 55 36.10 -11.89 51.20
C THR A 55 36.18 -13.24 51.93
N GLY A 56 36.47 -14.33 51.22
CA GLY A 56 37.08 -15.55 51.80
C GLY A 56 36.76 -16.86 51.05
N GLY A 57 37.78 -17.59 50.60
CA GLY A 57 37.66 -18.83 49.81
C GLY A 57 37.95 -20.13 50.57
N GLY A 58 38.03 -21.25 49.83
CA GLY A 58 38.73 -22.47 50.22
C GLY A 58 37.97 -23.80 50.09
N ASP A 59 38.22 -24.51 48.98
CA ASP A 59 38.40 -25.96 48.76
C ASP A 59 37.39 -27.05 49.24
N GLY A 60 37.09 -27.97 48.31
CA GLY A 60 36.49 -29.28 48.61
C GLY A 60 35.90 -30.02 47.40
N VAL A 61 36.70 -30.84 46.75
CA VAL A 61 36.44 -31.63 45.52
C VAL A 61 35.58 -32.89 45.77
N GLN A 62 34.62 -33.21 44.87
CA GLN A 62 34.49 -34.51 44.17
C GLN A 62 33.20 -34.60 43.31
N GLN A 63 33.41 -34.84 41.99
CA GLN A 63 32.66 -35.66 41.00
C GLN A 63 31.10 -35.67 41.06
N ILE A 64 30.34 -35.52 39.96
CA ILE A 64 30.41 -36.25 38.68
C ILE A 64 29.86 -35.38 37.51
N ASP A 65 30.60 -35.35 36.41
CA ASP A 65 30.25 -34.81 35.09
C ASP A 65 29.26 -35.70 34.31
N SER A 66 28.32 -35.10 33.58
CA SER A 66 28.03 -35.38 32.16
C SER A 66 26.81 -34.56 31.68
N TYR A 67 26.74 -34.29 30.37
CA TYR A 67 25.72 -33.51 29.63
C TYR A 67 26.01 -32.03 29.33
N LYS A 68 27.21 -31.77 28.77
CA LYS A 68 27.39 -30.82 27.66
C LYS A 68 28.37 -31.40 26.66
N LEU A 69 27.87 -31.98 25.56
CA LEU A 69 28.53 -32.17 24.26
C LEU A 69 27.63 -33.04 23.38
N GLN A 70 26.62 -32.43 22.75
CA GLN A 70 26.00 -32.97 21.53
C GLN A 70 25.26 -31.83 20.81
N HIS A 71 25.47 -31.77 19.49
CA HIS A 71 24.86 -30.85 18.52
C HIS A 71 25.53 -29.48 18.29
N GLN A 72 26.86 -29.50 18.14
CA GLN A 72 27.48 -28.85 16.97
C GLN A 72 27.86 -29.96 15.97
N GLN A 73 27.61 -29.71 14.69
CA GLN A 73 27.77 -30.60 13.50
C GLN A 73 26.51 -31.35 13.06
N GLN A 74 25.72 -30.68 12.21
CA GLN A 74 25.13 -31.29 11.01
C GLN A 74 24.71 -30.18 10.03
N LYS A 75 25.70 -29.58 9.36
CA LYS A 75 25.50 -29.02 8.02
C LYS A 75 25.59 -30.20 7.05
N GLN A 76 24.45 -30.72 6.59
CA GLN A 76 24.42 -31.64 5.45
C GLN A 76 23.78 -30.97 4.24
N GLN A 77 24.55 -31.02 3.15
CA GLN A 77 24.20 -30.65 1.80
C GLN A 77 22.99 -31.47 1.31
N PRO A 78 22.08 -30.92 0.48
CA PRO A 78 21.18 -31.77 -0.28
C PRO A 78 21.99 -32.48 -1.36
N GLY A 79 22.30 -33.75 -1.08
CA GLY A 79 22.97 -34.67 -1.98
C GLY A 79 22.18 -34.91 -3.27
N LYS A 80 22.92 -34.89 -4.37
CA LYS A 80 22.52 -35.37 -5.69
C LYS A 80 21.97 -36.79 -5.55
N ARG A 81 20.74 -37.04 -6.02
CA ARG A 81 20.24 -38.40 -6.20
C ARG A 81 20.94 -39.09 -7.38
N PRO A 82 21.17 -40.41 -7.31
CA PRO A 82 22.11 -41.11 -8.16
C PRO A 82 21.50 -41.46 -9.52
N PHE A 83 22.32 -41.33 -10.57
CA PHE A 83 22.01 -41.82 -11.91
C PHE A 83 22.27 -43.33 -11.93
N GLN A 84 21.22 -44.14 -12.12
CA GLN A 84 21.37 -45.58 -12.36
C GLN A 84 21.56 -45.82 -13.86
N ASN A 85 22.72 -46.37 -14.22
CA ASN A 85 23.03 -46.92 -15.54
C ASN A 85 22.23 -48.21 -15.78
N GLY A 86 21.41 -48.22 -16.82
CA GLY A 86 21.00 -49.43 -17.53
C GLY A 86 21.58 -49.39 -18.94
N GLN A 87 22.50 -50.31 -19.24
CA GLN A 87 23.09 -50.50 -20.55
C GLN A 87 22.07 -51.05 -21.56
N GLY A 88 22.12 -50.55 -22.80
CA GLY A 88 21.44 -51.14 -23.96
C GLY A 88 21.65 -50.27 -25.19
N GLY A 89 22.56 -50.68 -26.07
CA GLY A 89 23.07 -49.86 -27.19
C GLY A 89 22.11 -49.69 -28.37
N GLY A 90 22.46 -48.74 -29.25
CA GLY A 90 21.83 -48.57 -30.56
C GLY A 90 22.06 -47.19 -31.15
N LYS A 91 23.03 -47.08 -32.07
CA LYS A 91 23.24 -45.90 -32.93
C LYS A 91 21.98 -45.61 -33.75
N GLY A 92 21.61 -44.33 -33.86
CA GLY A 92 20.61 -43.88 -34.84
C GLY A 92 20.28 -42.41 -34.68
N GLY A 93 20.91 -41.55 -35.49
CA GLY A 93 20.61 -40.12 -35.53
C GLY A 93 19.18 -39.85 -36.02
N ARG A 94 18.54 -38.82 -35.45
CA ARG A 94 17.46 -38.05 -36.07
C ARG A 94 17.29 -36.73 -35.33
N GLY A 95 17.48 -35.63 -36.05
CA GLY A 95 17.23 -34.29 -35.56
C GLY A 95 15.75 -34.10 -35.22
N GLY A 96 15.44 -34.04 -33.93
CA GLY A 96 14.12 -33.66 -33.43
C GLY A 96 14.08 -32.16 -33.16
N LYS A 97 13.37 -31.39 -34.00
CA LYS A 97 12.96 -30.02 -33.69
C LYS A 97 12.11 -30.06 -32.41
N PHE A 98 12.68 -29.66 -31.28
CA PHE A 98 11.90 -29.37 -30.07
C PHE A 98 11.00 -28.16 -30.36
N LYS A 99 9.75 -28.42 -30.75
CA LYS A 99 8.69 -27.41 -30.67
C LYS A 99 8.57 -27.04 -29.19
N LYS A 100 9.00 -25.82 -28.83
CA LYS A 100 8.61 -25.19 -27.57
C LYS A 100 7.09 -25.24 -27.51
N LYS A 101 6.52 -26.11 -26.66
CA LYS A 101 5.11 -25.98 -26.27
C LYS A 101 4.97 -24.56 -25.70
N GLY A 102 4.19 -23.72 -26.39
CA GLY A 102 3.83 -22.41 -25.85
C GLY A 102 3.27 -22.63 -24.45
N LYS A 103 3.86 -21.97 -23.45
CA LYS A 103 3.22 -21.90 -22.14
C LYS A 103 1.86 -21.25 -22.40
N LYS A 104 0.76 -21.97 -22.14
CA LYS A 104 -0.57 -21.34 -22.09
C LYS A 104 -0.42 -20.11 -21.18
N ALA A 105 -0.88 -18.95 -21.65
CA ALA A 105 -0.91 -17.74 -20.83
C ALA A 105 -1.66 -18.08 -19.54
N LYS A 106 -1.04 -17.78 -18.39
CA LYS A 106 -1.73 -17.92 -17.10
C LYS A 106 -2.86 -16.88 -17.12
N PRO A 107 -4.11 -17.24 -16.76
CA PRO A 107 -5.15 -16.22 -16.63
C PRO A 107 -4.66 -15.11 -15.69
N PRO A 108 -5.06 -13.85 -15.94
CA PRO A 108 -4.66 -12.74 -15.09
C PRO A 108 -5.05 -13.04 -13.64
N ALA A 109 -4.22 -12.58 -12.71
CA ALA A 109 -4.56 -12.71 -11.30
C ALA A 109 -5.79 -11.84 -11.02
N GLU A 110 -6.76 -12.39 -10.30
CA GLU A 110 -7.99 -11.69 -9.95
C GLU A 110 -7.69 -10.39 -9.20
N GLY A 111 -8.31 -9.29 -9.63
CA GLY A 111 -8.02 -7.94 -9.12
C GLY A 111 -6.61 -7.44 -9.45
N GLY A 112 -5.92 -8.07 -10.41
CA GLY A 112 -4.62 -7.67 -10.90
C GLY A 112 -4.67 -6.57 -11.95
N HIS A 113 -3.52 -5.94 -12.20
CA HIS A 113 -3.41 -4.81 -13.14
C HIS A 113 -4.03 -5.08 -14.52
N ASP A 114 -3.71 -6.23 -15.12
CA ASP A 114 -4.17 -6.56 -16.48
C ASP A 114 -5.69 -6.77 -16.54
N GLU A 115 -6.30 -7.37 -15.50
CA GLU A 115 -7.75 -7.57 -15.44
C GLU A 115 -8.49 -6.26 -15.23
N VAL A 116 -8.01 -5.43 -14.31
CA VAL A 116 -8.58 -4.10 -14.04
C VAL A 116 -8.56 -3.24 -15.31
N LEU A 117 -7.41 -3.21 -15.99
CA LEU A 117 -7.26 -2.47 -17.25
C LEU A 117 -8.20 -3.01 -18.33
N ARG A 118 -8.32 -4.34 -18.47
CA ARG A 118 -9.23 -4.97 -19.42
C ARG A 118 -10.68 -4.57 -19.18
N LEU A 119 -11.15 -4.59 -17.93
CA LEU A 119 -12.53 -4.21 -17.59
C LEU A 119 -12.82 -2.73 -17.88
N ASP A 120 -11.86 -1.83 -17.62
CA ASP A 120 -11.99 -0.42 -17.99
C ASP A 120 -12.07 -0.22 -19.51
N ILE A 121 -11.25 -0.95 -20.28
CA ILE A 121 -11.28 -0.92 -21.76
C ILE A 121 -12.62 -1.44 -22.29
N GLU A 122 -13.10 -2.57 -21.77
CA GLU A 122 -14.40 -3.15 -22.15
C GLU A 122 -15.56 -2.21 -21.84
N ALA A 123 -15.53 -1.56 -20.67
CA ALA A 123 -16.53 -0.56 -20.30
C ALA A 123 -16.53 0.65 -21.25
N LEU A 124 -15.35 1.13 -21.64
CA LEU A 124 -15.22 2.24 -22.60
C LEU A 124 -15.71 1.85 -24.00
N MET A 125 -15.38 0.64 -24.45
CA MET A 125 -15.84 0.08 -25.72
C MET A 125 -17.37 -0.07 -25.73
N ALA A 126 -17.96 -0.58 -24.65
CA ALA A 126 -19.41 -0.72 -24.51
C ALA A 126 -20.13 0.63 -24.52
N LYS A 127 -19.59 1.63 -23.80
CA LYS A 127 -20.14 2.99 -23.80
C LYS A 127 -20.14 3.60 -25.21
N SER A 128 -19.03 3.45 -25.93
CA SER A 128 -18.90 3.97 -27.31
C SER A 128 -19.91 3.33 -28.27
N LYS A 129 -20.18 2.02 -28.12
CA LYS A 129 -21.19 1.32 -28.92
C LYS A 129 -22.59 1.82 -28.64
N ASN A 130 -22.94 2.04 -27.37
CA ASN A 130 -24.26 2.55 -27.00
C ASN A 130 -24.49 3.97 -27.55
N GLU A 131 -23.49 4.85 -27.45
CA GLU A 131 -23.55 6.22 -28.00
C GLU A 131 -23.70 6.22 -29.53
N ALA A 132 -23.08 5.28 -30.24
CA ALA A 132 -23.25 5.13 -31.69
C ALA A 132 -24.65 4.61 -32.09
N VAL A 133 -25.27 3.76 -31.26
CA VAL A 133 -26.61 3.21 -31.50
C VAL A 133 -27.72 4.25 -31.23
N GLU A 134 -27.55 5.13 -30.23
CA GLU A 134 -28.50 6.21 -29.96
C GLU A 134 -28.46 7.35 -31.00
N GLY A 135 -27.40 7.42 -31.81
CA GLY A 135 -27.20 8.44 -32.84
C GLY A 135 -27.47 7.99 -34.28
N ALA A 136 -27.83 6.73 -34.53
CA ALA A 136 -27.95 6.17 -35.88
C ALA A 136 -29.25 5.40 -36.12
N ASP A 137 -30.08 5.89 -37.05
CA ASP A 137 -31.09 5.09 -37.74
C ASP A 137 -30.38 4.11 -38.69
N GLY A 138 -30.11 2.90 -38.21
CA GLY A 138 -29.88 1.69 -39.02
C GLY A 138 -28.61 1.64 -39.90
N GLU A 139 -27.61 0.90 -39.45
CA GLU A 139 -27.05 -0.29 -40.12
C GLU A 139 -25.84 -0.78 -39.30
N ALA A 140 -25.85 -2.06 -38.91
CA ALA A 140 -24.73 -2.67 -38.23
C ALA A 140 -23.59 -2.89 -39.24
N ALA A 141 -22.55 -2.07 -39.16
CA ALA A 141 -21.32 -2.27 -39.93
C ALA A 141 -20.66 -3.59 -39.49
N VAL A 142 -20.63 -4.54 -40.43
CA VAL A 142 -19.88 -5.80 -40.31
C VAL A 142 -18.40 -5.47 -40.31
N GLY A 143 -17.66 -6.01 -39.33
CA GLY A 143 -16.27 -5.64 -39.03
C GLY A 143 -15.34 -5.67 -40.23
N GLU A 144 -14.85 -4.49 -40.61
CA GLU A 144 -13.63 -4.35 -41.40
C GLU A 144 -12.44 -4.87 -40.56
N GLU A 145 -11.47 -5.52 -41.21
CA GLU A 145 -10.20 -5.87 -40.57
C GLU A 145 -9.59 -4.60 -39.95
N GLU A 146 -9.41 -4.61 -38.63
CA GLU A 146 -8.86 -3.47 -37.91
C GLU A 146 -7.43 -3.20 -38.41
N ASN A 147 -7.26 -2.13 -39.20
CA ASN A 147 -5.96 -1.78 -39.76
C ASN A 147 -5.10 -1.13 -38.66
N LEU A 148 -4.34 -1.97 -37.95
CA LEU A 148 -3.50 -1.55 -36.84
C LEU A 148 -2.26 -0.79 -37.37
N PRO A 149 -1.86 0.31 -36.72
CA PRO A 149 -0.68 1.04 -37.13
C PRO A 149 0.58 0.17 -36.98
N GLU A 150 1.58 0.37 -37.83
CA GLU A 150 2.84 -0.36 -37.76
C GLU A 150 3.47 -0.19 -36.37
N GLN A 151 3.99 -1.27 -35.79
CA GLN A 151 4.67 -1.22 -34.51
C GLN A 151 5.88 -0.28 -34.60
N GLY A 152 5.88 0.75 -33.75
CA GLY A 152 6.90 1.80 -33.71
C GLY A 152 6.53 3.06 -34.49
N SER A 153 5.39 3.09 -35.19
CA SER A 153 4.87 4.30 -35.80
C SER A 153 4.37 5.30 -34.76
N GLU A 154 4.49 6.58 -35.10
CA GLU A 154 3.95 7.69 -34.32
C GLU A 154 2.50 7.95 -34.73
N VAL A 155 1.62 8.03 -33.74
CA VAL A 155 0.18 8.16 -33.93
C VAL A 155 -0.33 9.27 -33.02
N LEU A 156 -1.17 10.16 -33.58
CA LEU A 156 -1.89 11.16 -32.81
C LEU A 156 -3.19 10.55 -32.28
N VAL A 157 -3.38 10.56 -30.97
CA VAL A 157 -4.56 10.00 -30.31
C VAL A 157 -5.15 11.01 -29.32
N GLU A 158 -6.47 10.95 -29.16
CA GLU A 158 -7.23 11.72 -28.18
C GLU A 158 -7.49 10.85 -26.95
N VAL A 159 -7.12 11.31 -25.76
CA VAL A 159 -7.40 10.61 -24.51
C VAL A 159 -8.84 10.89 -24.10
N VAL A 160 -9.67 9.84 -24.03
CA VAL A 160 -11.12 9.95 -23.77
C VAL A 160 -11.50 9.49 -22.36
N ALA A 161 -10.67 8.67 -21.73
CA ALA A 161 -10.91 8.17 -20.38
C ALA A 161 -9.58 7.90 -19.65
N LEU A 162 -9.68 7.70 -18.33
CA LEU A 162 -8.57 7.26 -17.49
C LEU A 162 -8.89 5.89 -16.92
N SER A 163 -7.96 4.94 -17.06
CA SER A 163 -8.09 3.64 -16.44
C SER A 163 -7.90 3.74 -14.92
N SER A 164 -8.44 2.77 -14.19
CA SER A 164 -8.22 2.60 -12.75
C SER A 164 -6.75 2.30 -12.42
N THR A 165 -5.95 1.91 -13.42
CA THR A 165 -4.50 1.73 -13.29
C THR A 165 -3.71 3.03 -13.40
N GLY A 166 -4.35 4.14 -13.80
CA GLY A 166 -3.76 5.46 -13.94
C GLY A 166 -3.14 5.74 -15.31
N ASP A 167 -3.49 4.96 -16.33
CA ASP A 167 -3.06 5.18 -17.71
C ASP A 167 -4.25 5.76 -18.52
N GLY A 168 -3.97 6.69 -19.42
CA GLY A 168 -4.96 7.24 -20.33
C GLY A 168 -5.45 6.19 -21.31
N LEU A 169 -6.75 6.18 -21.58
CA LEU A 169 -7.38 5.38 -22.63
C LEU A 169 -7.75 6.32 -23.77
N ALA A 170 -7.10 6.13 -24.90
CA ALA A 170 -7.16 7.03 -26.04
C ALA A 170 -7.69 6.35 -27.29
N LYS A 171 -8.20 7.15 -28.23
CA LYS A 171 -8.65 6.71 -29.54
C LYS A 171 -7.94 7.49 -30.64
N MET A 172 -7.65 6.81 -31.74
CA MET A 172 -7.23 7.44 -32.98
C MET A 172 -8.48 7.81 -33.79
N LYS A 173 -8.47 8.97 -34.44
CA LYS A 173 -9.58 9.39 -35.31
C LYS A 173 -9.83 8.33 -36.40
N GLY A 174 -11.07 7.86 -36.50
CA GLY A 174 -11.47 6.84 -37.49
C GLY A 174 -11.07 5.41 -37.12
N SER A 175 -10.68 5.15 -35.87
CA SER A 175 -10.39 3.81 -35.37
C SER A 175 -11.09 3.56 -34.03
N ASP A 176 -11.65 2.36 -33.87
CA ASP A 176 -12.21 1.89 -32.59
C ASP A 176 -11.17 1.31 -31.63
N ARG A 177 -9.90 1.22 -32.08
CA ARG A 177 -8.81 0.71 -31.27
C ARG A 177 -8.57 1.59 -30.06
N ILE A 178 -8.57 0.99 -28.87
CA ILE A 178 -8.15 1.67 -27.65
C ILE A 178 -6.63 1.64 -27.52
N TYR A 179 -6.04 2.80 -27.27
CA TYR A 179 -4.62 2.97 -26.95
C TYR A 179 -4.47 3.22 -25.45
N VAL A 180 -3.60 2.44 -24.80
CA VAL A 180 -3.23 2.63 -23.39
C VAL A 180 -1.99 3.51 -23.37
N VAL A 181 -2.15 4.74 -22.87
CA VAL A 181 -1.15 5.81 -22.95
C VAL A 181 -0.77 6.29 -21.55
N PRO A 182 0.48 6.09 -21.11
CA PRO A 182 0.90 6.57 -19.80
C PRO A 182 1.04 8.10 -19.79
N PHE A 183 0.92 8.72 -18.61
CA PHE A 183 1.14 10.15 -18.37
C PHE A 183 0.22 11.11 -19.16
N ALA A 184 -0.90 10.59 -19.64
CA ALA A 184 -1.90 11.35 -20.38
C ALA A 184 -3.25 11.24 -19.66
N ILE A 185 -4.05 12.31 -19.72
CA ILE A 185 -5.34 12.41 -19.02
C ILE A 185 -6.46 12.75 -20.01
N PRO A 186 -7.74 12.48 -19.66
CA PRO A 186 -8.86 12.80 -20.52
C PRO A 186 -8.84 14.25 -21.01
N GLY A 187 -9.04 14.43 -22.32
CA GLY A 187 -8.95 15.72 -23.01
C GLY A 187 -7.57 16.05 -23.59
N ASP A 188 -6.51 15.29 -23.27
CA ASP A 188 -5.22 15.48 -23.94
C ASP A 188 -5.27 14.94 -25.38
N MET A 189 -4.77 15.71 -26.34
CA MET A 189 -4.31 15.21 -27.64
C MET A 189 -2.82 14.91 -27.55
N VAL A 190 -2.44 13.64 -27.74
CA VAL A 190 -1.07 13.18 -27.49
C VAL A 190 -0.47 12.46 -28.69
N MET A 191 0.81 12.73 -28.94
CA MET A 191 1.61 11.93 -29.86
C MET A 191 2.17 10.74 -29.10
N VAL A 192 1.96 9.54 -29.65
CA VAL A 192 2.40 8.28 -29.04
C VAL A 192 3.08 7.39 -30.05
N LYS A 193 3.96 6.51 -29.58
CA LYS A 193 4.54 5.44 -30.40
C LYS A 193 3.81 4.13 -30.13
N ALA A 194 3.19 3.54 -31.14
CA ALA A 194 2.53 2.24 -30.99
C ALA A 194 3.58 1.17 -30.64
N TYR A 195 3.52 0.57 -29.45
CA TYR A 195 4.56 -0.36 -29.00
C TYR A 195 4.14 -1.82 -29.09
N ARG A 196 2.93 -2.17 -28.66
CA ARG A 196 2.48 -3.58 -28.64
C ARG A 196 0.98 -3.68 -28.81
N HIS A 197 0.54 -4.52 -29.75
CA HIS A 197 -0.87 -4.84 -29.94
C HIS A 197 -1.24 -6.05 -29.09
N GLU A 198 -2.19 -5.85 -28.18
CA GLU A 198 -2.89 -6.92 -27.46
C GLU A 198 -4.19 -7.25 -28.20
N GLU A 199 -4.97 -8.19 -27.68
CA GLU A 199 -6.26 -8.57 -28.28
C GLU A 199 -7.26 -7.41 -28.32
N THR A 200 -7.38 -6.66 -27.22
CA THR A 200 -8.40 -5.61 -27.06
C THR A 200 -7.88 -4.18 -27.21
N HIS A 201 -6.56 -3.97 -27.19
CA HIS A 201 -5.98 -2.62 -27.13
C HIS A 201 -4.53 -2.59 -27.64
N THR A 202 -4.01 -1.38 -27.86
CA THR A 202 -2.61 -1.12 -28.18
C THR A 202 -1.94 -0.45 -26.99
N VAL A 203 -0.84 -1.01 -26.49
CA VAL A 203 0.03 -0.32 -25.53
C VAL A 203 0.93 0.64 -26.32
N ALA A 204 0.98 1.89 -25.89
CA ALA A 204 1.74 2.93 -26.57
C ALA A 204 2.72 3.64 -25.63
N ASP A 205 3.84 4.08 -26.19
CA ASP A 205 4.82 4.89 -25.47
C ASP A 205 4.46 6.36 -25.65
N PHE A 206 4.37 7.09 -24.54
CA PHE A 206 4.13 8.52 -24.55
C PHE A 206 5.32 9.28 -25.16
N ILE A 207 5.06 10.18 -26.11
CA ILE A 207 6.06 11.07 -26.70
C ILE A 207 5.87 12.50 -26.20
N SER A 208 4.72 13.10 -26.48
CA SER A 208 4.41 14.48 -26.12
C SER A 208 2.91 14.75 -26.11
N VAL A 209 2.52 15.84 -25.43
CA VAL A 209 1.21 16.44 -25.59
C VAL A 209 1.26 17.45 -26.73
N VAL A 210 0.30 17.35 -27.63
CA VAL A 210 0.09 18.28 -28.76
C VAL A 210 -0.90 19.37 -28.36
N ASP A 211 -2.00 18.99 -27.71
CA ASP A 211 -3.01 19.90 -27.16
C ASP A 211 -3.41 19.43 -25.75
N PRO A 212 -3.17 20.21 -24.69
CA PRO A 212 -3.41 19.76 -23.32
C PRO A 212 -4.88 19.85 -22.92
N SER A 213 -5.32 18.87 -22.13
CA SER A 213 -6.57 18.93 -21.38
C SER A 213 -6.61 20.19 -20.49
N PRO A 214 -7.78 20.81 -20.28
CA PRO A 214 -7.92 21.90 -19.31
C PRO A 214 -7.53 21.52 -17.87
N LEU A 215 -7.52 20.22 -17.55
CA LEU A 215 -7.11 19.70 -16.24
C LEU A 215 -5.58 19.54 -16.11
N ARG A 216 -4.84 19.64 -17.23
CA ARG A 216 -3.40 19.48 -17.27
C ARG A 216 -2.72 20.83 -17.05
N ASP A 217 -1.81 20.91 -16.07
CA ASP A 217 -0.82 21.96 -16.06
C ASP A 217 0.55 21.45 -15.59
N ASP A 218 1.47 21.40 -16.55
CA ASP A 218 2.81 20.84 -16.40
C ASP A 218 3.73 21.70 -15.52
N SER A 219 3.34 22.93 -15.16
CA SER A 219 4.12 23.77 -14.22
C SER A 219 4.10 23.20 -12.79
N ARG A 220 3.15 22.31 -12.47
CA ARG A 220 3.09 21.57 -11.19
C ARG A 220 4.13 20.44 -11.10
N VAL A 221 4.69 20.00 -12.23
CA VAL A 221 5.60 18.86 -12.27
C VAL A 221 6.93 19.22 -11.61
N GLN A 222 7.22 18.60 -10.47
CA GLN A 222 8.47 18.82 -9.73
C GLN A 222 9.59 17.84 -10.11
N CYS A 223 9.26 16.75 -10.79
CA CYS A 223 10.21 15.70 -11.17
C CYS A 223 10.59 15.81 -12.64
N LYS A 224 11.86 16.08 -12.95
CA LYS A 224 12.36 16.11 -14.34
C LYS A 224 12.29 14.77 -15.08
N TYR A 225 12.01 13.68 -14.37
CA TYR A 225 11.83 12.33 -14.91
C TYR A 225 10.37 11.93 -15.08
N PHE A 226 9.43 12.80 -14.69
CA PHE A 226 8.03 12.61 -15.01
C PHE A 226 7.87 12.45 -16.52
N SER A 227 6.85 11.70 -16.95
CA SER A 227 6.67 11.22 -18.33
C SER A 227 7.64 10.15 -18.84
N LYS A 228 8.57 9.66 -18.01
CA LYS A 228 9.48 8.54 -18.33
C LYS A 228 9.54 7.50 -17.22
N CYS A 229 9.77 7.95 -15.99
CA CYS A 229 9.83 7.10 -14.80
C CYS A 229 8.46 6.47 -14.53
N SER A 230 8.44 5.17 -14.19
CA SER A 230 7.19 4.46 -13.86
C SER A 230 6.60 4.78 -12.48
N GLY A 231 7.28 5.65 -11.70
CA GLY A 231 6.95 5.87 -10.29
C GLY A 231 5.76 6.81 -10.01
N CYS A 232 5.48 7.78 -10.89
CA CYS A 232 4.40 8.75 -10.71
C CYS A 232 3.59 8.91 -12.00
N GLN A 233 2.29 9.10 -11.87
CA GLN A 233 1.32 9.20 -12.97
C GLN A 233 0.69 10.59 -13.08
N PHE A 234 0.58 11.33 -11.97
CA PHE A 234 -0.38 12.45 -11.85
C PHE A 234 0.24 13.81 -11.52
N GLN A 235 1.57 14.02 -11.67
CA GLN A 235 2.21 15.28 -11.26
C GLN A 235 1.70 16.54 -11.98
N MET A 236 1.06 16.39 -13.13
CA MET A 236 0.46 17.49 -13.90
C MET A 236 -0.95 17.87 -13.44
N LEU A 237 -1.60 17.04 -12.61
CA LEU A 237 -2.96 17.27 -12.12
C LEU A 237 -2.96 18.09 -10.84
N ASP A 238 -4.00 18.93 -10.70
CA ASP A 238 -4.33 19.49 -9.40
C ASP A 238 -4.60 18.37 -8.38
N TYR A 239 -4.20 18.58 -7.12
CA TYR A 239 -4.29 17.53 -6.12
C TYR A 239 -5.74 17.10 -5.83
N ALA A 240 -6.71 18.03 -5.87
CA ALA A 240 -8.12 17.67 -5.70
C ALA A 240 -8.59 16.69 -6.79
N GLU A 241 -8.10 16.85 -8.02
CA GLU A 241 -8.41 15.96 -9.12
C GLU A 241 -7.77 14.57 -8.93
N GLN A 242 -6.56 14.49 -8.35
CA GLN A 242 -5.96 13.21 -7.97
C GLN A 242 -6.84 12.45 -6.96
N LEU A 243 -7.37 13.15 -5.95
CA LEU A 243 -8.26 12.55 -4.94
C LEU A 243 -9.60 12.12 -5.55
N ARG A 244 -10.15 12.91 -6.47
CA ARG A 244 -11.37 12.56 -7.21
C ARG A 244 -11.18 11.29 -8.04
N ILE A 245 -10.06 11.19 -8.78
CA ILE A 245 -9.70 9.99 -9.55
C ILE A 245 -9.55 8.77 -8.64
N LYS A 246 -8.89 8.91 -7.50
CA LYS A 246 -8.73 7.81 -6.53
C LYS A 246 -10.06 7.34 -5.96
N ARG A 247 -10.98 8.26 -5.68
CA ARG A 247 -12.36 7.91 -5.30
C ARG A 247 -13.05 7.11 -6.40
N GLU A 248 -12.94 7.56 -7.65
CA GLU A 248 -13.53 6.88 -8.80
C GLU A 248 -12.97 5.45 -8.98
N THR A 249 -11.67 5.24 -8.71
CA THR A 249 -11.07 3.89 -8.70
C THR A 249 -11.75 2.97 -7.68
N VAL A 250 -12.10 3.48 -6.49
CA VAL A 250 -12.85 2.71 -5.48
C VAL A 250 -14.27 2.42 -5.97
N VAL A 251 -14.96 3.41 -6.55
CA VAL A 251 -16.31 3.24 -7.13
C VAL A 251 -16.31 2.11 -8.17
N LYS A 252 -15.37 2.15 -9.12
CA LYS A 252 -15.21 1.12 -10.15
C LYS A 252 -14.85 -0.24 -9.57
N ALA A 253 -14.03 -0.28 -8.53
CA ALA A 253 -13.66 -1.52 -7.86
C ALA A 253 -14.89 -2.23 -7.29
N TYR A 254 -15.73 -1.54 -6.52
CA TYR A 254 -16.95 -2.13 -5.96
C TYR A 254 -17.98 -2.47 -7.04
N LYS A 255 -18.13 -1.64 -8.07
CA LYS A 255 -19.01 -1.94 -9.21
C LYS A 255 -18.61 -3.24 -9.93
N ASN A 256 -17.32 -3.46 -10.15
CA ASN A 256 -16.85 -4.52 -11.04
C ASN A 256 -16.48 -5.82 -10.32
N PHE A 257 -16.05 -5.76 -9.06
CA PHE A 257 -15.46 -6.90 -8.35
C PHE A 257 -16.26 -7.38 -7.14
N SER A 258 -17.18 -6.56 -6.59
CA SER A 258 -17.92 -6.97 -5.38
C SER A 258 -18.98 -8.03 -5.64
N GLN A 259 -19.51 -8.11 -6.86
CA GLN A 259 -20.70 -8.91 -7.21
C GLN A 259 -21.91 -8.58 -6.32
N LEU A 260 -22.00 -7.35 -5.83
CA LEU A 260 -23.13 -6.83 -5.06
C LEU A 260 -24.04 -6.01 -5.98
N THR A 261 -25.32 -5.96 -5.66
CA THR A 261 -26.22 -5.00 -6.31
C THR A 261 -25.91 -3.58 -5.81
N PRO A 262 -26.17 -2.54 -6.61
CA PRO A 262 -25.85 -1.16 -6.22
C PRO A 262 -26.47 -0.73 -4.89
N GLU A 263 -27.61 -1.29 -4.50
CA GLU A 263 -28.32 -0.96 -3.26
C GLU A 263 -27.59 -1.46 -2.00
N LEU A 264 -26.72 -2.47 -2.15
CA LEU A 264 -25.92 -3.02 -1.05
C LEU A 264 -24.57 -2.31 -0.88
N VAL A 265 -24.20 -1.43 -1.81
CA VAL A 265 -22.95 -0.66 -1.76
C VAL A 265 -23.31 0.78 -1.39
N PRO A 266 -22.93 1.26 -0.19
CA PRO A 266 -23.17 2.64 0.18
C PRO A 266 -22.38 3.59 -0.72
N GLU A 267 -22.73 4.88 -0.68
CA GLU A 267 -21.94 5.89 -1.38
C GLU A 267 -20.48 5.84 -0.92
N ILE A 268 -19.56 5.77 -1.88
CA ILE A 268 -18.14 5.87 -1.62
C ILE A 268 -17.82 7.29 -1.18
N LEU A 269 -17.28 7.46 0.03
CA LEU A 269 -16.92 8.77 0.56
C LEU A 269 -15.68 9.35 -0.14
N ASP A 270 -15.44 10.64 0.06
CA ASP A 270 -14.27 11.32 -0.47
C ASP A 270 -12.96 10.70 0.00
N THR A 271 -11.98 10.65 -0.91
CA THR A 271 -10.62 10.18 -0.59
C THR A 271 -9.94 11.16 0.36
N ILE A 272 -9.44 10.67 1.49
CA ILE A 272 -8.62 11.49 2.40
C ILE A 272 -7.24 11.67 1.79
N GLY A 273 -6.84 12.93 1.60
CA GLY A 273 -5.51 13.27 1.12
C GLY A 273 -4.41 13.09 2.16
N SER A 274 -3.21 12.75 1.68
CA SER A 274 -1.96 12.87 2.45
C SER A 274 -1.72 14.33 2.85
N PRO A 275 -1.24 14.61 4.08
CA PRO A 275 -0.77 15.94 4.47
C PRO A 275 0.41 16.45 3.62
N LEU A 276 1.25 15.55 3.12
CA LEU A 276 2.37 15.88 2.22
C LEU A 276 2.19 15.21 0.86
N GLN A 277 2.30 16.00 -0.21
CA GLN A 277 2.20 15.52 -1.60
C GLN A 277 3.57 15.18 -2.22
N TYR A 278 4.64 15.72 -1.64
CA TYR A 278 6.05 15.50 -1.96
C TYR A 278 6.82 15.34 -0.65
N ASN A 279 8.07 14.87 -0.69
CA ASN A 279 8.89 14.63 0.49
C ASN A 279 8.26 13.71 1.55
N TYR A 280 7.34 12.81 1.16
CA TYR A 280 6.62 11.94 2.08
C TYR A 280 7.22 10.53 2.15
N ARG A 281 7.94 10.11 1.10
CA ARG A 281 8.33 8.71 0.91
C ARG A 281 9.58 8.35 1.69
N THR A 282 9.41 7.57 2.76
CA THR A 282 10.47 7.17 3.72
C THR A 282 11.31 5.99 3.25
N LYS A 283 10.96 5.35 2.12
CA LYS A 283 11.75 4.26 1.53
C LYS A 283 11.83 4.35 0.01
N LEU A 284 13.05 4.31 -0.52
CA LEU A 284 13.33 4.08 -1.93
C LEU A 284 14.21 2.84 -2.10
N THR A 285 14.06 2.20 -3.25
CA THR A 285 14.85 1.02 -3.63
C THR A 285 15.34 1.15 -5.08
N PRO A 286 16.16 2.17 -5.40
CA PRO A 286 16.73 2.29 -6.74
C PRO A 286 17.59 1.07 -7.05
N HIS A 287 17.70 0.71 -8.32
CA HIS A 287 18.46 -0.43 -8.79
C HIS A 287 19.39 -0.03 -9.93
N PHE A 288 20.36 -0.89 -10.21
CA PHE A 288 21.23 -0.79 -11.37
C PHE A 288 21.36 -2.15 -12.04
N ASP A 289 21.57 -2.13 -13.36
CA ASP A 289 21.77 -3.34 -14.15
C ASP A 289 23.22 -3.83 -14.05
N GLY A 290 23.40 -5.16 -14.04
CA GLY A 290 24.72 -5.79 -14.08
C GLY A 290 25.11 -6.29 -15.46
N PRO A 291 26.37 -6.69 -15.65
CA PRO A 291 26.81 -7.29 -16.89
C PRO A 291 26.11 -8.64 -17.11
N TRP A 292 25.87 -9.00 -18.38
CA TRP A 292 25.32 -10.31 -18.72
C TRP A 292 26.33 -11.43 -18.42
N ASN A 293 26.11 -12.13 -17.32
CA ASN A 293 26.94 -13.25 -16.88
C ASN A 293 26.23 -14.59 -17.14
N ASN A 294 26.89 -15.48 -17.89
CA ASN A 294 26.44 -16.85 -18.08
C ASN A 294 27.58 -17.81 -17.68
N PRO A 295 27.41 -18.60 -16.61
CA PRO A 295 28.45 -19.52 -16.12
C PRO A 295 28.98 -20.52 -17.15
N ARG A 296 28.22 -20.78 -18.23
CA ARG A 296 28.60 -21.69 -19.31
C ARG A 296 29.37 -21.03 -20.46
N ARG A 297 29.49 -19.70 -20.47
CA ARG A 297 30.04 -18.91 -21.60
C ARG A 297 31.33 -18.16 -21.28
N GLY A 298 31.92 -18.37 -20.10
CA GLY A 298 33.22 -17.79 -19.76
C GLY A 298 33.32 -17.26 -18.32
N PRO A 299 34.40 -16.52 -18.01
CA PRO A 299 34.63 -15.97 -16.68
C PRO A 299 33.60 -14.90 -16.31
N LYS A 300 33.40 -14.71 -15.00
CA LYS A 300 32.48 -13.71 -14.45
C LYS A 300 32.99 -12.31 -14.79
N LYS A 301 32.14 -11.51 -15.43
CA LYS A 301 32.41 -10.10 -15.74
C LYS A 301 31.95 -9.21 -14.58
N PHE A 302 32.71 -8.16 -14.34
CA PHE A 302 32.39 -7.10 -13.39
C PHE A 302 32.05 -5.81 -14.15
N LEU A 303 31.46 -4.84 -13.47
CA LEU A 303 31.16 -3.54 -14.08
C LEU A 303 32.47 -2.79 -14.40
N GLU A 304 32.54 -2.24 -15.62
CA GLU A 304 33.69 -1.48 -16.12
C GLU A 304 33.58 0.02 -15.83
N SER A 305 32.37 0.51 -15.55
CA SER A 305 32.07 1.90 -15.15
C SER A 305 30.87 1.93 -14.21
N CYS A 306 30.68 3.07 -13.52
CA CYS A 306 29.50 3.30 -12.68
C CYS A 306 28.23 3.21 -13.55
N PRO A 307 27.30 2.28 -13.24
CA PRO A 307 26.10 2.10 -14.04
C PRO A 307 25.07 3.21 -13.75
N PRO A 308 24.07 3.41 -14.62
CA PRO A 308 22.85 4.12 -14.27
C PRO A 308 22.23 3.55 -12.99
N ILE A 309 21.89 4.41 -12.03
CA ILE A 309 21.22 4.05 -10.78
C ILE A 309 19.88 4.75 -10.74
N GLY A 310 18.79 4.00 -10.62
CA GLY A 310 17.46 4.60 -10.59
C GLY A 310 16.35 3.58 -10.69
N PHE A 311 15.37 3.85 -11.54
CA PHE A 311 14.17 3.02 -11.70
C PHE A 311 13.97 2.64 -13.17
N THR A 312 13.16 1.61 -13.39
CA THR A 312 12.78 1.18 -14.72
C THR A 312 11.75 2.17 -15.30
N PRO A 313 11.95 2.70 -16.53
CA PRO A 313 10.97 3.55 -17.18
C PRO A 313 9.71 2.75 -17.52
N LYS A 314 8.57 3.42 -17.74
CA LYS A 314 7.28 2.75 -17.99
C LYS A 314 7.32 1.81 -19.21
N SER A 315 8.05 2.20 -20.25
CA SER A 315 8.04 1.54 -21.57
C SER A 315 9.27 0.69 -21.89
N ALA A 316 10.29 0.66 -21.04
CA ALA A 316 11.51 -0.08 -21.30
C ALA A 316 11.97 -0.86 -20.07
N ARG A 317 12.78 -1.90 -20.27
CA ARG A 317 13.22 -2.80 -19.18
C ARG A 317 14.58 -2.46 -18.57
N LYS A 318 15.30 -1.50 -19.16
CA LYS A 318 16.63 -1.09 -18.69
C LYS A 318 16.50 0.04 -17.67
N VAL A 319 17.35 0.04 -16.65
CA VAL A 319 17.39 1.11 -15.65
C VAL A 319 17.65 2.46 -16.30
N MET A 320 16.87 3.46 -15.91
CA MET A 320 17.12 4.86 -16.18
C MET A 320 17.88 5.49 -15.02
N ASP A 321 18.87 6.32 -15.33
CA ASP A 321 19.62 7.05 -14.31
C ASP A 321 18.74 8.13 -13.67
N ILE A 322 18.65 8.12 -12.34
CA ILE A 322 17.84 9.04 -11.55
C ILE A 322 18.70 9.53 -10.39
N GLU A 323 19.11 10.81 -10.42
CA GLU A 323 19.89 11.39 -9.32
C GLU A 323 19.03 11.90 -8.16
N ASP A 324 17.74 12.14 -8.39
CA ASP A 324 16.85 12.70 -7.39
C ASP A 324 15.39 12.25 -7.55
N CYS A 325 14.67 12.17 -6.44
CA CYS A 325 13.26 11.79 -6.39
C CYS A 325 12.48 12.72 -5.45
N PRO A 326 11.75 13.72 -5.96
CA PRO A 326 11.08 14.75 -5.14
C PRO A 326 10.00 14.23 -4.18
N ILE A 327 9.46 13.03 -4.42
CA ILE A 327 8.49 12.41 -3.50
C ILE A 327 9.16 11.80 -2.27
N ALA A 328 10.48 11.55 -2.29
CA ALA A 328 11.22 10.99 -1.17
C ALA A 328 11.62 12.05 -0.15
N THR A 329 11.70 11.66 1.12
CA THR A 329 12.07 12.58 2.19
C THR A 329 13.49 13.15 1.97
N PRO A 330 13.82 14.33 2.53
CA PRO A 330 15.16 14.89 2.38
C PRO A 330 16.27 13.96 2.89
N ALA A 331 16.02 13.16 3.94
CA ALA A 331 16.98 12.18 4.44
C ALA A 331 17.24 11.07 3.41
N VAL A 332 16.19 10.52 2.79
CA VAL A 332 16.31 9.51 1.74
C VAL A 332 16.98 10.07 0.48
N ARG A 333 16.71 11.32 0.10
CA ARG A 333 17.36 12.00 -1.03
C ARG A 333 18.87 12.19 -0.79
N LYS A 334 19.28 12.56 0.43
CA LYS A 334 20.70 12.58 0.84
C LYS A 334 21.33 11.19 0.75
N GLY A 335 20.61 10.15 1.19
CA GLY A 335 21.06 8.77 1.03
C GLY A 335 21.26 8.36 -0.42
N LEU A 336 20.36 8.77 -1.34
CA LEU A 336 20.55 8.53 -2.77
C LEU A 336 21.84 9.19 -3.29
N ALA A 337 22.09 10.44 -2.92
CA ALA A 337 23.32 11.14 -3.32
C ALA A 337 24.58 10.43 -2.80
N SER A 338 24.59 10.06 -1.51
CA SER A 338 25.69 9.33 -0.87
C SER A 338 25.96 7.97 -1.54
N GLU A 339 24.91 7.19 -1.81
CA GLU A 339 25.05 5.89 -2.47
C GLU A 339 25.53 6.01 -3.92
N ARG A 340 25.15 7.08 -4.63
CA ARG A 340 25.66 7.36 -5.98
C ARG A 340 27.15 7.73 -5.94
N GLU A 341 27.59 8.50 -4.95
CA GLU A 341 29.01 8.81 -4.74
C GLU A 341 29.82 7.55 -4.42
N ARG A 342 29.33 6.71 -3.49
CA ARG A 342 29.91 5.40 -3.18
C ARG A 342 30.08 4.55 -4.45
N MET A 343 29.05 4.49 -5.28
CA MET A 343 29.07 3.71 -6.52
C MET A 343 30.06 4.23 -7.57
N GLN A 344 30.52 5.49 -7.51
CA GLN A 344 31.60 5.97 -8.38
C GLN A 344 32.92 5.22 -8.17
N THR A 345 33.15 4.69 -6.96
CA THR A 345 34.39 3.98 -6.62
C THR A 345 34.18 2.48 -6.44
N GLU A 346 32.99 2.06 -6.03
CA GLU A 346 32.70 0.66 -5.69
C GLU A 346 32.07 -0.18 -6.81
N PHE A 347 31.71 0.40 -7.96
CA PHE A 347 31.01 -0.32 -9.04
C PHE A 347 31.74 -1.60 -9.47
N SER A 348 33.07 -1.60 -9.47
CA SER A 348 33.91 -2.73 -9.90
C SER A 348 33.78 -3.97 -9.00
N LYS A 349 33.22 -3.83 -7.79
CA LYS A 349 32.90 -4.95 -6.89
C LYS A 349 31.70 -5.76 -7.38
N TYR A 350 30.86 -5.20 -8.26
CA TYR A 350 29.61 -5.81 -8.69
C TYR A 350 29.76 -6.55 -10.01
N SER A 351 29.16 -7.73 -10.05
CA SER A 351 29.09 -8.62 -11.22
C SER A 351 27.66 -9.02 -11.57
N ASN A 352 26.68 -8.53 -10.80
CA ASN A 352 25.26 -8.64 -11.06
C ASN A 352 24.63 -7.27 -10.80
N GLY A 353 23.43 -7.05 -11.34
CA GLY A 353 22.63 -5.90 -10.93
C GLY A 353 22.23 -6.03 -9.47
N ALA A 354 21.97 -4.91 -8.81
CA ALA A 354 21.54 -4.90 -7.42
C ALA A 354 20.52 -3.79 -7.17
N THR A 355 19.82 -3.93 -6.05
CA THR A 355 18.93 -2.91 -5.50
C THR A 355 19.61 -2.29 -4.29
N ILE A 356 19.67 -0.97 -4.27
CA ILE A 356 20.17 -0.17 -3.15
C ILE A 356 18.97 0.16 -2.27
N LEU A 357 19.05 -0.16 -0.98
CA LEU A 357 18.04 0.26 -0.01
C LEU A 357 18.34 1.69 0.44
N LEU A 358 17.31 2.53 0.50
CA LEU A 358 17.36 3.82 1.17
C LEU A 358 16.13 3.90 2.08
N ARG A 359 16.32 3.89 3.39
CA ARG A 359 15.23 3.96 4.39
C ARG A 359 15.48 5.11 5.37
N GLU A 360 14.48 5.93 5.62
CA GLU A 360 14.54 6.93 6.68
C GLU A 360 14.60 6.27 8.07
N ASN A 361 15.39 6.86 8.95
CA ASN A 361 15.39 6.57 10.38
C ASN A 361 15.22 7.88 11.14
N THR A 362 14.35 7.88 12.15
CA THR A 362 14.08 9.07 12.97
C THR A 362 14.53 8.84 14.41
N ILE A 363 15.24 9.81 14.98
CA ILE A 363 15.47 9.92 16.42
C ILE A 363 14.70 11.14 16.92
N ARG A 364 13.77 10.94 17.86
CA ARG A 364 12.95 12.01 18.44
C ARG A 364 13.46 12.40 19.82
N VAL A 365 13.61 13.71 20.05
CA VAL A 365 13.97 14.30 21.35
C VAL A 365 12.85 15.26 21.79
N PRO A 366 12.15 15.01 22.91
CA PRO A 366 11.11 15.91 23.41
C PRO A 366 11.66 17.31 23.78
N THR A 367 10.85 18.34 23.56
CA THR A 367 11.19 19.72 23.95
C THR A 367 11.11 19.85 25.48
N GLY A 368 12.15 20.44 26.10
CA GLY A 368 12.17 20.72 27.55
C GLY A 368 12.90 19.70 28.43
N THR A 369 13.46 18.63 27.86
CA THR A 369 14.42 17.78 28.60
C THR A 369 15.75 18.53 28.80
N THR A 370 16.37 18.40 29.99
CA THR A 370 17.67 19.02 30.36
C THR A 370 18.83 18.67 29.42
N THR A 371 18.67 17.64 28.59
CA THR A 371 19.52 17.36 27.43
C THR A 371 19.00 18.12 26.21
N THR A 372 19.33 19.41 26.10
CA THR A 372 19.11 20.22 24.88
C THR A 372 20.13 19.90 23.77
N ASN A 373 21.08 19.02 24.04
CA ASN A 373 22.12 18.68 23.08
C ASN A 373 21.60 17.62 22.10
N PRO A 374 21.87 17.77 20.79
CA PRO A 374 21.61 16.71 19.82
C PRO A 374 22.30 15.41 20.27
N PRO A 375 21.76 14.24 19.92
CA PRO A 375 22.45 12.97 20.13
C PRO A 375 23.91 13.07 19.63
N SER A 376 24.87 12.64 20.43
CA SER A 376 26.31 12.87 20.21
C SER A 376 26.85 12.30 18.89
N ASP A 377 26.16 11.29 18.35
CA ASP A 377 26.62 10.48 17.22
C ASP A 377 25.79 10.74 15.94
N LEU A 378 25.15 11.90 15.80
CA LEU A 378 24.41 12.22 14.58
C LEU A 378 25.35 12.52 13.42
N PRO A 379 25.08 11.98 12.22
CA PRO A 379 25.87 12.33 11.05
C PRO A 379 25.62 13.79 10.67
N PRO A 380 26.64 14.50 10.11
CA PRO A 380 26.52 15.92 9.77
C PRO A 380 25.39 16.24 8.78
N ASP A 381 24.94 15.25 8.02
CA ASP A 381 23.88 15.37 7.03
C ASP A 381 22.49 15.02 7.58
N ALA A 382 22.33 14.81 8.89
CA ALA A 382 21.02 14.60 9.51
C ALA A 382 20.07 15.78 9.19
N VAL A 383 18.81 15.46 8.89
CA VAL A 383 17.75 16.44 8.63
C VAL A 383 17.03 16.70 9.95
N VAL A 384 16.94 17.97 10.35
CA VAL A 384 16.32 18.37 11.62
C VAL A 384 14.93 18.92 11.34
N VAL A 385 13.92 18.37 12.02
CA VAL A 385 12.53 18.85 11.98
C VAL A 385 12.11 19.19 13.40
N GLN A 386 11.79 20.46 13.66
CA GLN A 386 11.41 20.94 14.99
C GLN A 386 9.91 21.21 15.05
N THR A 387 9.25 20.70 16.09
CA THR A 387 7.88 21.03 16.48
C THR A 387 7.87 21.64 17.88
N PRO A 388 6.73 22.18 18.35
CA PRO A 388 6.61 22.62 19.73
C PRO A 388 6.89 21.51 20.75
N GLU A 389 6.51 20.26 20.44
CA GLU A 389 6.63 19.12 21.37
C GLU A 389 7.96 18.37 21.27
N PHE A 390 8.62 18.34 20.11
CA PHE A 390 9.85 17.58 19.92
C PHE A 390 10.74 18.09 18.77
N THR A 391 11.97 17.60 18.76
CA THR A 391 12.89 17.69 17.61
C THR A 391 13.16 16.29 17.06
N ASP A 392 12.87 16.09 15.77
CA ASP A 392 13.19 14.90 15.02
C ASP A 392 14.50 15.08 14.24
N TYR A 393 15.43 14.15 14.45
CA TYR A 393 16.65 14.01 13.67
C TYR A 393 16.51 12.83 12.72
N LYS A 394 16.45 13.12 11.43
CA LYS A 394 16.17 12.15 10.37
C LYS A 394 17.43 11.83 9.58
N THR A 395 17.76 10.55 9.51
CA THR A 395 18.91 10.00 8.78
C THR A 395 18.46 8.95 7.77
N HIS A 396 19.40 8.40 6.99
CA HIS A 396 19.13 7.33 6.04
C HIS A 396 19.90 6.07 6.42
N ILE A 397 19.31 4.91 6.13
CA ILE A 397 19.88 3.58 6.32
C ILE A 397 19.93 2.88 4.97
N THR A 398 21.08 2.25 4.68
CA THR A 398 21.30 1.47 3.45
C THR A 398 21.57 -0.01 3.69
N ASP A 399 21.90 -0.39 4.93
CA ASP A 399 21.92 -1.79 5.36
C ASP A 399 20.48 -2.32 5.55
N ASN A 400 20.16 -3.41 4.86
CA ASN A 400 18.85 -4.05 4.93
C ASN A 400 18.52 -4.61 6.32
N ASN A 401 19.53 -4.96 7.11
CA ASN A 401 19.36 -5.59 8.41
C ASN A 401 19.44 -4.60 9.58
N ALA A 402 19.84 -3.35 9.32
CA ALA A 402 19.84 -2.30 10.34
C ALA A 402 18.41 -1.98 10.78
N THR A 403 18.26 -1.44 12.00
CA THR A 403 16.96 -1.06 12.55
C THR A 403 16.63 0.38 12.16
N SER A 404 15.49 0.59 11.50
CA SER A 404 14.89 1.91 11.31
C SER A 404 13.82 2.17 12.38
N THR A 405 13.74 3.42 12.84
CA THR A 405 12.75 3.91 13.80
C THR A 405 11.82 4.93 13.16
N GLU A 406 10.52 4.77 13.40
CA GLU A 406 9.44 5.63 12.93
C GLU A 406 8.55 6.02 14.12
N TYR A 407 7.93 7.20 14.04
CA TYR A 407 6.99 7.69 15.04
C TYR A 407 5.63 7.96 14.41
N ILE A 408 4.58 7.57 15.10
CA ILE A 408 3.18 7.88 14.75
C ILE A 408 2.56 8.51 15.98
N ASP A 409 2.36 9.83 15.94
CA ASP A 409 2.04 10.62 17.13
C ASP A 409 3.06 10.33 18.24
N ASN A 410 2.59 9.76 19.37
CA ASN A 410 3.41 9.37 20.52
C ASN A 410 3.88 7.91 20.46
N PHE A 411 3.44 7.12 19.47
CA PHE A 411 3.85 5.74 19.32
C PHE A 411 5.17 5.62 18.58
N ILE A 412 6.02 4.71 19.04
CA ILE A 412 7.31 4.38 18.44
C ILE A 412 7.28 3.00 17.80
N PHE A 413 7.80 2.90 16.58
CA PHE A 413 7.92 1.64 15.84
C PHE A 413 9.35 1.45 15.36
N THR A 414 9.90 0.28 15.62
CA THR A 414 11.17 -0.18 15.08
C THR A 414 10.95 -1.35 14.16
N ASN A 415 11.70 -1.42 13.07
CA ASN A 415 11.65 -2.49 12.07
C ASN A 415 13.02 -2.67 11.41
N PRO A 416 13.37 -3.85 10.86
CA PRO A 416 14.49 -3.97 9.94
C PRO A 416 14.28 -3.04 8.74
N ALA A 417 15.28 -2.28 8.33
CA ALA A 417 15.14 -1.27 7.29
C ALA A 417 14.72 -1.87 5.92
N GLY A 418 15.12 -3.11 5.65
CA GLY A 418 14.69 -3.86 4.46
C GLY A 418 13.25 -4.36 4.51
N SER A 419 12.65 -4.49 5.70
CA SER A 419 11.29 -5.02 5.89
C SER A 419 10.20 -4.02 5.47
N PHE A 420 8.95 -4.47 5.55
CA PHE A 420 7.80 -3.62 5.26
C PHE A 420 7.43 -2.77 6.48
N PHE A 421 7.26 -1.48 6.23
CA PHE A 421 6.53 -0.55 7.08
C PHE A 421 5.99 0.55 6.16
N GLN A 422 4.92 1.22 6.56
CA GLN A 422 4.27 2.23 5.73
C GLN A 422 5.28 3.28 5.25
N ASN A 423 5.24 3.59 3.95
CA ASN A 423 6.25 4.43 3.30
C ASN A 423 5.89 5.92 3.32
N ASN A 424 4.70 6.28 3.77
CA ASN A 424 4.25 7.64 3.95
C ASN A 424 3.89 7.83 5.42
N ASN A 425 4.80 8.39 6.21
CA ASN A 425 4.55 8.62 7.64
C ASN A 425 3.57 9.78 7.88
N SER A 426 3.53 10.76 6.97
CA SER A 426 2.69 11.96 7.13
C SER A 426 1.19 11.65 7.19
N ILE A 427 0.72 10.62 6.47
CA ILE A 427 -0.70 10.23 6.47
C ILE A 427 -1.07 9.31 7.65
N LEU A 428 -0.11 8.73 8.38
CA LEU A 428 -0.41 7.72 9.40
C LEU A 428 -1.20 8.28 10.58
N SER A 429 -0.95 9.51 11.00
CA SER A 429 -1.71 10.16 12.07
C SER A 429 -3.19 10.32 11.70
N PRO A 430 -3.58 11.01 10.60
CA PRO A 430 -4.99 11.11 10.22
C PRO A 430 -5.61 9.75 9.86
N PHE A 431 -4.83 8.81 9.32
CA PHE A 431 -5.31 7.47 9.00
C PHE A 431 -5.64 6.64 10.25
N THR A 432 -4.70 6.51 11.19
CA THR A 432 -4.92 5.77 12.45
C THR A 432 -5.96 6.43 13.33
N GLN A 433 -6.11 7.76 13.27
CA GLN A 433 -7.22 8.47 13.90
C GLN A 433 -8.56 8.11 13.24
N TYR A 434 -8.64 8.07 11.92
CA TYR A 434 -9.86 7.62 11.25
C TYR A 434 -10.25 6.20 11.64
N ILE A 435 -9.27 5.28 11.72
CA ILE A 435 -9.51 3.93 12.23
C ILE A 435 -10.06 3.99 13.66
N ARG A 436 -9.41 4.74 14.56
CA ARG A 436 -9.86 4.92 15.95
C ARG A 436 -11.32 5.38 16.05
N ASP A 437 -11.72 6.29 15.19
CA ASP A 437 -13.06 6.88 15.19
C ASP A 437 -14.14 5.90 14.68
N HIS A 438 -13.78 4.91 13.85
CA HIS A 438 -14.72 4.02 13.16
C HIS A 438 -14.58 2.53 13.52
N ILE A 439 -13.56 2.15 14.29
CA ILE A 439 -13.30 0.74 14.65
C ILE A 439 -14.32 0.20 15.64
N LEU A 440 -14.90 1.06 16.48
CA LEU A 440 -16.02 0.71 17.37
C LEU A 440 -17.35 1.04 16.69
N PRO A 441 -18.41 0.24 16.91
CA PRO A 441 -19.73 0.53 16.36
C PRO A 441 -20.29 1.86 16.86
N PRO A 442 -21.12 2.58 16.07
CA PRO A 442 -21.71 3.85 16.52
C PRO A 442 -22.54 3.70 17.81
N THR A 443 -23.20 2.54 17.97
CA THR A 443 -23.98 2.14 19.14
C THR A 443 -23.33 0.96 19.85
N ASN A 444 -23.54 0.82 21.16
CA ASN A 444 -23.02 -0.29 21.97
C ASN A 444 -21.49 -0.41 21.97
N LYS A 445 -20.76 0.72 21.93
CA LYS A 445 -19.28 0.75 21.97
C LYS A 445 -18.71 -0.04 23.14
N GLU A 446 -19.32 0.11 24.32
CA GLU A 446 -18.90 -0.54 25.57
C GLU A 446 -19.02 -2.07 25.54
N SER A 447 -19.77 -2.65 24.58
CA SER A 447 -19.86 -4.10 24.45
C SER A 447 -18.63 -4.70 23.77
N ILE A 448 -17.88 -3.90 23.03
CA ILE A 448 -16.66 -4.35 22.35
C ILE A 448 -15.51 -4.33 23.35
N LYS A 449 -14.89 -5.49 23.55
CA LYS A 449 -13.77 -5.67 24.48
C LYS A 449 -12.48 -6.03 23.77
N TYR A 450 -12.55 -6.68 22.61
CA TYR A 450 -11.42 -7.32 21.98
C TYR A 450 -11.17 -6.82 20.56
N LEU A 451 -9.89 -6.66 20.22
CA LEU A 451 -9.41 -6.42 18.85
C LEU A 451 -8.60 -7.61 18.39
N ILE A 452 -8.93 -8.15 17.21
CA ILE A 452 -8.08 -9.06 16.46
C ILE A 452 -7.57 -8.34 15.22
N ASP A 453 -6.26 -8.15 15.12
CA ASP A 453 -5.58 -7.54 13.98
C ASP A 453 -4.93 -8.65 13.14
N ALA A 454 -5.60 -9.03 12.05
CA ALA A 454 -5.10 -10.06 11.13
C ALA A 454 -4.23 -9.40 10.06
N TYR A 455 -3.09 -10.04 9.76
CA TYR A 455 -2.01 -9.47 8.95
C TYR A 455 -1.33 -8.28 9.63
N SER A 456 -1.19 -8.36 10.96
CA SER A 456 -0.75 -7.25 11.82
C SER A 456 0.65 -6.71 11.51
N GLY A 457 1.49 -7.45 10.77
CA GLY A 457 2.87 -7.07 10.49
C GLY A 457 3.66 -6.78 11.77
N SER A 458 4.11 -5.52 11.91
CA SER A 458 4.84 -5.06 13.10
C SER A 458 3.94 -4.37 14.16
N GLY A 459 2.62 -4.57 14.05
CA GLY A 459 1.63 -4.23 15.07
C GLY A 459 1.06 -2.82 14.97
N LEU A 460 0.96 -2.25 13.76
CA LEU A 460 0.48 -0.87 13.58
C LEU A 460 -0.89 -0.65 14.25
N PHE A 461 -1.91 -1.40 13.85
CA PHE A 461 -3.26 -1.23 14.39
C PHE A 461 -3.37 -1.79 15.80
N THR A 462 -2.81 -2.99 16.04
CA THR A 462 -2.78 -3.60 17.38
C THR A 462 -2.27 -2.60 18.43
N ILE A 463 -1.16 -1.89 18.19
CA ILE A 463 -0.57 -0.95 19.14
C ILE A 463 -1.35 0.36 19.19
N THR A 464 -1.61 1.00 18.04
CA THR A 464 -2.19 2.36 18.00
C THR A 464 -3.65 2.41 18.45
N GLN A 465 -4.35 1.28 18.41
CA GLN A 465 -5.77 1.16 18.79
C GLN A 465 -5.98 0.45 20.14
N SER A 466 -4.93 -0.10 20.75
CA SER A 466 -4.99 -0.93 21.96
C SER A 466 -5.77 -0.31 23.12
N SER A 467 -5.67 1.00 23.31
CA SER A 467 -6.33 1.72 24.40
C SER A 467 -7.86 1.69 24.35
N LEU A 468 -8.45 1.32 23.20
CA LEU A 468 -9.90 1.20 23.04
C LEU A 468 -10.46 -0.14 23.52
N PHE A 469 -9.61 -1.15 23.75
CA PHE A 469 -10.04 -2.53 23.93
C PHE A 469 -9.66 -3.03 25.33
N PRO A 470 -10.55 -2.91 26.33
CA PRO A 470 -10.26 -3.28 27.71
C PRO A 470 -10.01 -4.79 27.91
N GLY A 471 -10.47 -5.63 26.98
CA GLY A 471 -10.19 -7.06 26.95
C GLY A 471 -8.86 -7.41 26.27
N GLY A 472 -8.16 -6.42 25.71
CA GLY A 472 -6.88 -6.60 25.02
C GLY A 472 -7.00 -6.72 23.50
N SER A 473 -5.87 -6.52 22.85
CA SER A 473 -5.69 -6.60 21.40
C SER A 473 -4.72 -7.71 21.04
N ILE A 474 -5.02 -8.46 19.99
CA ILE A 474 -4.18 -9.53 19.48
C ILE A 474 -3.82 -9.29 18.01
N GLY A 475 -2.52 -9.13 17.73
CA GLY A 475 -1.97 -9.05 16.38
C GLY A 475 -1.47 -10.40 15.91
N ILE A 476 -1.86 -10.81 14.70
CA ILE A 476 -1.47 -12.10 14.14
C ILE A 476 -0.94 -11.92 12.73
N ASP A 477 0.18 -12.56 12.43
CA ASP A 477 0.83 -12.54 11.11
C ASP A 477 1.58 -13.85 10.89
N ILE A 478 1.78 -14.25 9.64
CA ILE A 478 2.58 -15.44 9.31
C ILE A 478 4.09 -15.16 9.41
N ALA A 479 4.50 -13.90 9.29
CA ALA A 479 5.89 -13.48 9.31
C ALA A 479 6.42 -13.38 10.75
N GLU A 480 7.04 -14.46 11.23
CA GLU A 480 7.64 -14.54 12.57
C GLU A 480 8.58 -13.36 12.89
N GLY A 481 9.38 -12.93 11.90
CA GLY A 481 10.26 -11.76 12.03
C GLY A 481 9.49 -10.46 12.32
N SER A 482 8.36 -10.24 11.64
CA SER A 482 7.50 -9.07 11.87
C SER A 482 6.88 -9.11 13.27
N ILE A 483 6.42 -10.28 13.71
CA ILE A 483 5.86 -10.51 15.04
C ILE A 483 6.88 -10.29 16.15
N ALA A 484 8.14 -10.68 15.95
CA ALA A 484 9.21 -10.38 16.90
C ALA A 484 9.38 -8.87 17.10
N TYR A 485 9.31 -8.08 16.02
CA TYR A 485 9.33 -6.62 16.09
C TYR A 485 8.02 -6.05 16.64
N ALA A 486 6.87 -6.65 16.39
CA ALA A 486 5.60 -6.24 16.98
C ALA A 486 5.63 -6.33 18.52
N ARG A 487 6.16 -7.43 19.07
CA ARG A 487 6.37 -7.59 20.51
C ARG A 487 7.37 -6.56 21.06
N LYS A 488 8.43 -6.27 20.31
CA LYS A 488 9.40 -5.22 20.69
C LYS A 488 8.72 -3.86 20.70
N ASN A 489 7.92 -3.54 19.69
CA ASN A 489 7.21 -2.27 19.56
C ASN A 489 6.18 -2.10 20.67
N ALA A 490 5.42 -3.13 21.04
CA ALA A 490 4.52 -3.05 22.20
C ALA A 490 5.26 -2.69 23.49
N LYS A 491 6.41 -3.33 23.75
CA LYS A 491 7.27 -3.00 24.90
C LYS A 491 7.80 -1.55 24.83
N LEU A 492 8.21 -1.09 23.66
CA LEU A 492 8.67 0.30 23.47
C LEU A 492 7.57 1.33 23.72
N ASN A 493 6.30 0.93 23.57
CA ASN A 493 5.13 1.75 23.86
C ASN A 493 4.52 1.47 25.25
N SER A 494 5.25 0.77 26.12
CA SER A 494 4.81 0.43 27.48
C SER A 494 3.48 -0.34 27.54
N LEU A 495 3.19 -1.17 26.53
CA LEU A 495 2.02 -2.04 26.49
C LEU A 495 2.42 -3.45 26.94
N ASP A 496 1.73 -3.98 27.95
CA ASP A 496 1.91 -5.35 28.41
C ASP A 496 1.03 -6.35 27.65
N GLU A 497 1.18 -7.65 27.95
CA GLU A 497 0.44 -8.72 27.25
C GLU A 497 -1.06 -8.74 27.53
N SER A 498 -1.55 -8.05 28.57
CA SER A 498 -2.99 -7.87 28.80
C SER A 498 -3.59 -6.86 27.83
N GLN A 499 -2.79 -5.91 27.35
CA GLN A 499 -3.21 -4.90 26.37
C GLN A 499 -2.91 -5.33 24.93
N CYS A 500 -1.72 -5.89 24.68
CA CYS A 500 -1.24 -6.23 23.35
C CYS A 500 -0.51 -7.58 23.33
N LYS A 501 -1.07 -8.55 22.60
CA LYS A 501 -0.46 -9.85 22.36
C LYS A 501 -0.17 -10.05 20.88
N PHE A 502 0.91 -10.76 20.55
CA PHE A 502 1.25 -11.07 19.16
C PHE A 502 1.55 -12.55 18.94
N ILE A 503 0.99 -13.12 17.89
CA ILE A 503 1.14 -14.54 17.52
C ILE A 503 1.63 -14.65 16.07
N ALA A 504 2.61 -15.51 15.86
CA ALA A 504 3.02 -15.92 14.52
C ALA A 504 2.20 -17.16 14.12
N ALA A 505 1.24 -17.01 13.21
CA ALA A 505 0.30 -18.07 12.84
C ALA A 505 -0.26 -17.89 11.43
N ASP A 506 -0.69 -19.00 10.83
CA ASP A 506 -1.49 -18.98 9.60
C ASP A 506 -2.99 -18.80 9.90
N ALA A 507 -3.83 -18.71 8.87
CA ALA A 507 -5.26 -18.47 9.02
C ALA A 507 -5.99 -19.56 9.85
N PRO A 508 -5.81 -20.87 9.61
CA PRO A 508 -6.35 -21.92 10.48
C PRO A 508 -5.92 -21.82 11.95
N GLU A 509 -4.65 -21.60 12.21
CA GLU A 509 -4.10 -21.46 13.56
C GLU A 509 -4.63 -20.17 14.23
N LEU A 510 -4.82 -19.09 13.48
CA LEU A 510 -5.39 -17.83 13.95
C LEU A 510 -6.74 -18.06 14.63
N PHE A 511 -7.70 -18.69 13.93
CA PHE A 511 -9.04 -18.90 14.49
C PHE A 511 -9.09 -19.94 15.62
N LYS A 512 -8.16 -20.90 15.66
CA LYS A 512 -7.98 -21.75 16.85
C LYS A 512 -7.53 -20.91 18.05
N SER A 513 -6.56 -20.03 17.85
CA SER A 513 -5.99 -19.19 18.92
C SER A 513 -6.96 -18.15 19.46
N VAL A 514 -7.98 -17.77 18.66
CA VAL A 514 -9.01 -16.79 19.06
C VAL A 514 -10.37 -17.43 19.39
N SER A 515 -10.47 -18.76 19.43
CA SER A 515 -11.73 -19.46 19.73
C SER A 515 -12.32 -19.16 21.11
N GLY A 516 -11.51 -18.66 22.05
CA GLY A 516 -11.95 -18.24 23.38
C GLY A 516 -12.51 -16.81 23.47
N TYR A 517 -12.44 -16.02 22.39
CA TYR A 517 -13.02 -14.66 22.38
C TYR A 517 -14.49 -14.72 22.01
N ASN A 518 -15.32 -13.91 22.70
CA ASN A 518 -16.72 -13.76 22.34
C ASN A 518 -16.85 -12.94 21.05
N PRO A 519 -17.38 -13.49 19.94
CA PRO A 519 -17.51 -12.76 18.69
C PRO A 519 -18.37 -11.50 18.79
N ASP A 520 -19.36 -11.46 19.69
CA ASP A 520 -20.24 -10.30 19.92
C ASP A 520 -19.51 -9.12 20.57
N GLU A 521 -18.38 -9.39 21.20
CA GLU A 521 -17.53 -8.41 21.90
C GLU A 521 -16.23 -8.13 21.13
N THR A 522 -16.13 -8.59 19.87
CA THR A 522 -14.88 -8.58 19.10
C THR A 522 -14.99 -7.80 17.80
N VAL A 523 -13.94 -7.04 17.49
CA VAL A 523 -13.69 -6.44 16.18
C VAL A 523 -12.50 -7.11 15.52
N VAL A 524 -12.59 -7.33 14.21
CA VAL A 524 -11.45 -7.79 13.39
C VAL A 524 -10.99 -6.68 12.46
N VAL A 525 -9.71 -6.32 12.50
CA VAL A 525 -9.04 -5.52 11.48
C VAL A 525 -8.34 -6.45 10.50
N LEU A 526 -8.48 -6.17 9.20
CA LEU A 526 -7.82 -6.91 8.11
C LEU A 526 -6.91 -5.95 7.35
N ASP A 527 -5.63 -6.29 7.19
CA ASP A 527 -4.69 -5.59 6.27
C ASP A 527 -3.94 -6.59 5.37
N PRO A 528 -4.66 -7.34 4.50
CA PRO A 528 -4.06 -8.42 3.73
C PRO A 528 -3.12 -7.90 2.63
N PRO A 529 -2.25 -8.78 2.09
CA PRO A 529 -1.43 -8.45 0.92
C PRO A 529 -2.30 -8.12 -0.31
N ARG A 530 -1.69 -7.57 -1.37
CA ARG A 530 -2.34 -7.17 -2.63
C ARG A 530 -3.27 -8.18 -3.31
N LYS A 531 -3.19 -9.47 -2.96
CA LYS A 531 -4.06 -10.54 -3.46
C LYS A 531 -5.39 -10.67 -2.69
N GLY A 532 -5.57 -9.89 -1.62
CA GLY A 532 -6.67 -10.02 -0.67
C GLY A 532 -6.51 -11.20 0.29
N CYS A 533 -7.59 -11.49 1.01
CA CYS A 533 -7.75 -12.66 1.84
C CYS A 533 -7.89 -13.93 0.98
N ASP A 534 -7.43 -15.06 1.50
CA ASP A 534 -7.76 -16.35 0.88
C ASP A 534 -9.15 -16.84 1.31
N ALA A 535 -9.74 -17.70 0.48
CA ALA A 535 -11.07 -18.28 0.70
C ALA A 535 -11.20 -19.00 2.06
N SER A 536 -10.13 -19.65 2.52
CA SER A 536 -10.13 -20.37 3.80
C SER A 536 -10.20 -19.40 4.98
N PHE A 537 -9.49 -18.28 4.91
CA PHE A 537 -9.55 -17.20 5.89
C PHE A 537 -10.94 -16.57 5.94
N LEU A 538 -11.52 -16.20 4.78
CA LEU A 538 -12.87 -15.60 4.71
C LEU A 538 -13.94 -16.53 5.30
N ARG A 539 -13.88 -17.83 4.99
CA ARG A 539 -14.79 -18.84 5.56
C ARG A 539 -14.69 -18.89 7.08
N GLN A 540 -13.47 -18.87 7.61
CA GLN A 540 -13.26 -18.91 9.07
C GLN A 540 -13.67 -17.61 9.75
N LEU A 541 -13.48 -16.46 9.09
CA LEU A 541 -13.96 -15.17 9.57
C LEU A 541 -15.49 -15.14 9.66
N LEU A 542 -16.18 -15.64 8.62
CA LEU A 542 -17.64 -15.80 8.63
C LEU A 542 -18.11 -16.78 9.73
N ARG A 543 -17.38 -17.88 9.94
CA ARG A 543 -17.67 -18.86 11.00
C ARG A 543 -17.47 -18.28 12.40
N PHE A 544 -16.43 -17.47 12.61
CA PHE A 544 -16.19 -16.77 13.86
C PHE A 544 -17.23 -15.67 14.08
N GLY A 545 -17.52 -14.90 13.03
CA GLY A 545 -18.57 -13.90 12.98
C GLY A 545 -18.39 -12.76 13.97
N PRO A 546 -17.24 -12.04 13.97
CA PRO A 546 -17.03 -10.90 14.85
C PRO A 546 -18.11 -9.83 14.63
N ARG A 547 -18.41 -9.05 15.67
CA ARG A 547 -19.44 -8.00 15.64
C ARG A 547 -19.18 -6.97 14.53
N ARG A 548 -17.91 -6.68 14.27
CA ARG A 548 -17.49 -5.68 13.28
C ARG A 548 -16.21 -6.12 12.58
N VAL A 549 -16.08 -5.75 11.31
CA VAL A 549 -14.86 -5.95 10.52
C VAL A 549 -14.45 -4.62 9.92
N LEU A 550 -13.17 -4.26 10.08
CA LEU A 550 -12.57 -3.11 9.42
C LEU A 550 -11.50 -3.62 8.45
N TYR A 551 -11.72 -3.45 7.16
CA TYR A 551 -10.85 -3.96 6.10
C TYR A 551 -10.06 -2.79 5.50
N VAL A 552 -8.74 -2.82 5.67
CA VAL A 552 -7.76 -1.93 5.03
C VAL A 552 -7.12 -2.65 3.84
N SER A 553 -6.93 -1.97 2.71
CA SER A 553 -6.27 -2.60 1.55
C SER A 553 -5.59 -1.64 0.60
N CYS A 554 -4.38 -2.00 0.19
CA CYS A 554 -3.66 -1.33 -0.90
C CYS A 554 -4.12 -1.76 -2.31
N ASN A 555 -5.06 -2.72 -2.39
CA ASN A 555 -5.71 -3.13 -3.63
C ASN A 555 -7.23 -3.18 -3.45
N VAL A 556 -7.88 -2.08 -3.80
CA VAL A 556 -9.33 -1.92 -3.65
C VAL A 556 -10.16 -2.89 -4.49
N HIS A 557 -9.59 -3.47 -5.56
CA HIS A 557 -10.27 -4.46 -6.40
C HIS A 557 -10.41 -5.82 -5.68
N THR A 558 -9.33 -6.31 -5.06
CA THR A 558 -9.40 -7.54 -4.24
C THR A 558 -10.16 -7.29 -2.93
N GLN A 559 -10.09 -6.08 -2.37
CA GLN A 559 -10.93 -5.69 -1.24
C GLN A 559 -12.42 -5.77 -1.61
N ALA A 560 -12.83 -5.20 -2.75
CA ALA A 560 -14.22 -5.24 -3.20
C ALA A 560 -14.72 -6.69 -3.34
N ARG A 561 -13.93 -7.59 -3.93
CA ARG A 561 -14.23 -9.03 -3.99
C ARG A 561 -14.48 -9.62 -2.59
N ASP A 562 -13.53 -9.42 -1.68
CA ASP A 562 -13.59 -10.03 -0.34
C ASP A 562 -14.74 -9.45 0.48
N VAL A 563 -14.98 -8.14 0.40
CA VAL A 563 -16.14 -7.50 1.03
C VAL A 563 -17.44 -8.04 0.44
N GLY A 564 -17.50 -8.28 -0.88
CA GLY A 564 -18.61 -8.95 -1.53
C GLY A 564 -18.94 -10.32 -0.91
N VAL A 565 -17.91 -11.14 -0.68
CA VAL A 565 -18.03 -12.43 0.02
C VAL A 565 -18.59 -12.26 1.44
N LEU A 566 -18.10 -11.28 2.20
CA LEU A 566 -18.57 -11.01 3.56
C LEU A 566 -20.03 -10.54 3.60
N VAL A 567 -20.44 -9.74 2.62
CA VAL A 567 -21.82 -9.21 2.51
C VAL A 567 -22.80 -10.30 2.09
N ARG A 568 -22.41 -11.19 1.16
CA ARG A 568 -23.23 -12.36 0.78
C ARG A 568 -23.23 -13.46 1.85
N GLY A 569 -22.22 -13.46 2.73
CA GLY A 569 -22.02 -14.46 3.78
C GLY A 569 -21.60 -15.84 3.25
N GLU A 570 -21.09 -15.93 2.02
CA GLU A 570 -20.72 -17.20 1.39
C GLU A 570 -19.46 -17.09 0.54
N VAL A 571 -18.67 -18.17 0.55
CA VAL A 571 -17.45 -18.31 -0.22
C VAL A 571 -17.74 -19.26 -1.40
N GLU A 572 -17.65 -18.76 -2.63
CA GLU A 572 -17.95 -19.55 -3.82
C GLU A 572 -17.03 -20.77 -3.97
N GLY A 573 -17.60 -21.87 -4.49
CA GLY A 573 -16.85 -23.08 -4.82
C GLY A 573 -16.33 -23.88 -3.62
N VAL A 574 -16.75 -23.51 -2.41
CA VAL A 574 -16.55 -24.32 -1.20
C VAL A 574 -17.91 -24.86 -0.80
N ASP A 575 -18.09 -26.18 -0.90
CA ASP A 575 -19.27 -26.81 -0.34
C ASP A 575 -19.32 -26.51 1.17
N ASN A 576 -20.33 -25.75 1.60
CA ASN A 576 -20.64 -25.55 3.03
C ASN A 576 -21.15 -26.85 3.69
N THR A 577 -20.92 -28.01 3.07
CA THR A 577 -21.43 -29.33 3.48
C THR A 577 -20.43 -30.12 4.34
N GLU A 578 -19.26 -29.56 4.69
CA GLU A 578 -18.41 -30.16 5.71
C GLU A 578 -19.06 -30.01 7.10
N GLU A 579 -19.93 -30.98 7.38
CA GLU A 579 -20.33 -31.54 8.66
C GLU A 579 -21.03 -30.60 9.66
N GLU A 580 -22.31 -30.33 9.39
CA GLU A 580 -23.35 -30.38 10.43
C GLU A 580 -23.55 -31.85 10.85
N THR A 581 -22.62 -32.40 11.62
CA THR A 581 -22.80 -33.67 12.36
C THR A 581 -23.00 -33.40 13.84
N ASP A 582 -23.95 -32.52 14.16
CA ASP A 582 -24.72 -32.68 15.40
C ASP A 582 -26.11 -32.08 15.17
N GLY A 583 -27.15 -32.80 15.56
CA GLY A 583 -28.56 -32.54 15.20
C GLY A 583 -29.18 -31.31 15.87
N THR A 584 -28.45 -30.20 15.94
CA THR A 584 -28.84 -28.95 16.59
C THR A 584 -28.87 -27.82 15.58
N GLU A 585 -30.04 -27.17 15.45
CA GLU A 585 -30.35 -25.89 14.79
C GLU A 585 -29.40 -25.43 13.66
N LYS A 586 -29.91 -25.35 12.42
CA LYS A 586 -29.28 -24.67 11.27
C LYS A 586 -28.59 -23.39 11.75
N LYS A 587 -27.25 -23.40 11.81
CA LYS A 587 -26.51 -22.26 12.34
C LYS A 587 -26.73 -21.07 11.40
N LYS A 588 -27.22 -19.95 11.95
CA LYS A 588 -27.51 -18.74 11.15
C LYS A 588 -26.27 -18.35 10.35
N LYS A 589 -26.47 -18.09 9.05
CA LYS A 589 -25.41 -17.70 8.12
C LYS A 589 -24.94 -16.30 8.50
N THR A 590 -23.73 -16.17 9.04
CA THR A 590 -23.14 -14.85 9.30
C THR A 590 -23.01 -14.09 7.98
N ARG A 591 -23.48 -12.85 7.96
CA ARG A 591 -23.19 -11.90 6.89
C ARG A 591 -22.99 -10.49 7.44
N TYR A 592 -22.50 -9.63 6.58
CA TYR A 592 -22.19 -8.24 6.91
C TYR A 592 -22.97 -7.25 6.05
N GLU A 593 -23.18 -6.06 6.58
CA GLU A 593 -23.55 -4.88 5.81
C GLU A 593 -22.37 -3.90 5.79
N ILE A 594 -22.26 -3.13 4.71
CA ILE A 594 -21.21 -2.13 4.57
C ILE A 594 -21.70 -0.82 5.20
N GLU A 595 -21.04 -0.37 6.27
CA GLU A 595 -21.32 0.92 6.90
C GLU A 595 -20.73 2.08 6.11
N SER A 596 -19.46 1.96 5.70
CA SER A 596 -18.77 2.99 4.93
C SER A 596 -17.63 2.44 4.10
N LEU A 597 -17.35 3.14 3.00
CA LEU A 597 -16.26 2.86 2.06
C LEU A 597 -15.56 4.17 1.71
N ARG A 598 -14.23 4.21 1.77
CA ARG A 598 -13.47 5.37 1.30
C ARG A 598 -12.03 5.05 0.92
N GLY A 599 -11.41 5.96 0.18
CA GLY A 599 -9.98 5.94 -0.12
C GLY A 599 -9.13 6.79 0.83
N PHE A 600 -7.85 6.46 0.92
CA PHE A 600 -6.78 7.25 1.51
C PHE A 600 -5.62 7.36 0.52
N ASP A 601 -5.08 8.55 0.38
CA ASP A 601 -3.95 8.80 -0.51
C ASP A 601 -2.61 8.54 0.19
N PHE A 602 -2.24 7.27 0.35
CA PHE A 602 -0.89 6.92 0.83
C PHE A 602 0.22 7.29 -0.15
N PHE A 603 -0.10 7.47 -1.43
CA PHE A 603 0.87 7.64 -2.49
C PHE A 603 0.46 8.79 -3.44
N PRO A 604 0.57 10.05 -2.99
CA PRO A 604 0.34 11.22 -3.85
C PRO A 604 1.17 11.16 -5.13
N GLN A 605 0.69 11.80 -6.19
CA GLN A 605 1.29 11.76 -7.53
C GLN A 605 1.22 10.40 -8.23
N THR A 606 0.65 9.37 -7.60
CA THR A 606 0.44 8.04 -8.17
C THR A 606 -1.04 7.68 -8.28
N SER A 607 -1.36 6.63 -9.04
CA SER A 607 -2.71 6.08 -9.15
C SER A 607 -3.15 5.19 -7.99
N HIS A 608 -2.24 4.86 -7.06
CA HIS A 608 -2.57 4.01 -5.92
C HIS A 608 -3.52 4.71 -4.94
N VAL A 609 -4.49 3.94 -4.44
CA VAL A 609 -5.41 4.34 -3.38
C VAL A 609 -5.47 3.22 -2.35
N GLU A 610 -5.39 3.59 -1.07
CA GLU A 610 -5.60 2.67 0.06
C GLU A 610 -7.08 2.70 0.43
N GLY A 611 -7.79 1.58 0.37
CA GLY A 611 -9.21 1.51 0.69
C GLY A 611 -9.45 1.15 2.16
N VAL A 612 -10.45 1.77 2.77
CA VAL A 612 -10.99 1.35 4.07
C VAL A 612 -12.47 1.03 3.90
N ALA A 613 -12.84 -0.19 4.28
CA ALA A 613 -14.22 -0.65 4.38
C ALA A 613 -14.57 -0.97 5.84
N VAL A 614 -15.70 -0.45 6.31
CA VAL A 614 -16.19 -0.69 7.66
C VAL A 614 -17.47 -1.50 7.56
N LEU A 615 -17.51 -2.68 8.19
CA LEU A 615 -18.57 -3.65 8.05
C LEU A 615 -19.18 -4.01 9.40
N ASN A 616 -20.51 -4.10 9.45
CA ASN A 616 -21.26 -4.56 10.63
C ASN A 616 -21.85 -5.93 10.39
N ARG A 617 -21.76 -6.81 11.38
CA ARG A 617 -22.46 -8.09 11.31
C ARG A 617 -23.96 -7.83 11.36
N VAL A 618 -24.71 -8.45 10.46
CA VAL A 618 -26.18 -8.39 10.46
C VAL A 618 -26.70 -9.32 11.56
N ASP A 619 -27.56 -8.78 12.43
CA ASP A 619 -28.30 -9.58 13.40
C ASP A 619 -29.57 -10.13 12.71
N GLU A 620 -29.49 -11.36 12.22
CA GLU A 620 -30.65 -12.13 11.73
C GLU A 620 -31.23 -13.02 12.82
#